data_AF-A0A9W7IKJ5-F1
#
_entry.id   AF-A0A9W7IKJ5-F1
#
_cell.length_a   1.000
_cell.length_b   1.000
_cell.length_c   1.000
_cell.angle_alpha   90.00
_cell.angle_beta   90.00
_cell.angle_gamma   90.00
#
_symmetry.space_group_name_H-M   'P 1'
#
loop_
_entity.id
_entity.type
_entity.pdbx_description
1 polymer ?
#
loop_
_entity_poly.entity_id
_entity_poly.type
_entity_poly.pdbx_seq_one_letter_code
_entity_poly.pdbx_strand_id
1 'polypeptide(L)'
;MRAENARLHSAVSIAGLAAGLVAVSAAGNSNGVVSATCSKMSMALASATELLASHCIELAELAGADNDRVASVVKSAVDIQSAGDLMTLTAAAATALRGEAATHQPRQIEKND
;
A
#
# COMPACT_ATOMS: atom_id res chain seq x y z
N MET A 1 19.27 -9.46 -7.60
CA MET A 1 19.17 -7.98 -7.68
C MET A 1 17.86 -7.48 -8.31
N ARG A 2 17.37 -8.02 -9.44
CA ARG A 2 16.09 -7.55 -10.02
C ARG A 2 14.82 -7.93 -9.23
N ALA A 3 14.75 -9.17 -8.72
CA ALA A 3 13.60 -9.62 -7.93
C ALA A 3 13.49 -8.85 -6.59
N GLU A 4 14.62 -8.55 -5.96
CA GLU A 4 14.67 -7.79 -4.71
C GLU A 4 14.11 -6.37 -4.86
N ASN A 5 14.56 -5.64 -5.88
CA ASN A 5 14.03 -4.30 -6.16
C ASN A 5 12.53 -4.29 -6.48
N ALA A 6 11.98 -5.37 -7.03
CA ALA A 6 10.55 -5.48 -7.31
C ALA A 6 9.74 -5.74 -6.02
N ARG A 7 10.27 -6.56 -5.10
CA ARG A 7 9.70 -6.78 -3.77
C ARG A 7 9.67 -5.50 -2.96
N LEU A 8 10.76 -4.74 -3.00
CA LEU A 8 10.83 -3.41 -2.41
C LEU A 8 9.74 -2.47 -2.90
N HIS A 9 9.62 -2.37 -4.21
CA HIS A 9 8.66 -1.46 -4.81
C HIS A 9 7.21 -1.83 -4.44
N SER A 10 6.92 -3.13 -4.38
CA SER A 10 5.62 -3.66 -3.94
C SER A 10 5.34 -3.32 -2.48
N ALA A 11 6.26 -3.65 -1.56
CA ALA A 11 6.09 -3.44 -0.13
C ALA A 11 5.92 -1.95 0.23
N VAL A 12 6.73 -1.07 -0.37
CA VAL A 12 6.60 0.39 -0.19
C VAL A 12 5.27 0.92 -0.73
N SER A 13 4.78 0.39 -1.86
CA SER A 13 3.51 0.82 -2.42
C SER A 13 2.31 0.37 -1.58
N ILE A 14 2.37 -0.82 -0.98
CA ILE A 14 1.33 -1.33 -0.07
C ILE A 14 1.32 -0.55 1.25
N ALA A 15 2.50 -0.23 1.79
CA ALA A 15 2.63 0.64 2.97
C ALA A 15 1.99 2.02 2.74
N GLY A 16 2.27 2.65 1.60
CA GLY A 16 1.65 3.92 1.22
C GLY A 16 0.13 3.81 1.08
N LEU A 17 -0.37 2.75 0.42
CA LEU A 17 -1.81 2.53 0.28
C LEU A 17 -2.52 2.38 1.63
N ALA A 18 -1.93 1.60 2.54
CA ALA A 18 -2.47 1.41 3.89
C ALA A 18 -2.52 2.75 4.66
N ALA A 19 -1.45 3.55 4.58
CA ALA A 19 -1.40 4.88 5.20
C ALA A 19 -2.47 5.85 4.64
N GLY A 20 -2.69 5.86 3.32
CA GLY A 20 -3.72 6.70 2.68
C GLY A 20 -5.16 6.31 3.05
N LEU A 21 -5.43 5.02 3.26
CA LEU A 21 -6.76 4.53 3.69
C LEU A 21 -7.12 5.05 5.09
N VAL A 22 -6.16 5.12 6.01
CA VAL A 22 -6.36 5.72 7.34
C VAL A 22 -6.83 7.18 7.22
N ALA A 23 -6.19 7.97 6.35
CA ALA A 23 -6.55 9.37 6.12
C ALA A 23 -7.98 9.53 5.55
N VAL A 24 -8.34 8.73 4.54
CA VAL A 24 -9.68 8.75 3.94
C VAL A 24 -10.77 8.26 4.90
N SER A 25 -10.48 7.25 5.72
CA SER A 25 -11.42 6.74 6.75
C SER A 25 -11.76 7.83 7.77
N ALA A 26 -10.79 8.65 8.17
CA ALA A 26 -11.02 9.80 9.06
C ALA A 26 -11.86 10.92 8.40
N ALA A 27 -11.66 11.17 7.11
CA ALA A 27 -12.39 12.20 6.35
C ALA A 27 -13.85 11.80 6.01
N GLY A 28 -14.13 10.50 5.84
CA GLY A 28 -15.49 10.00 5.59
C GLY A 28 -16.47 10.21 6.75
N ASN A 29 -15.96 10.50 7.95
CA ASN A 29 -16.75 10.72 9.16
C ASN A 29 -17.24 12.18 9.32
N SER A 30 -16.81 13.09 8.43
CA SER A 30 -17.09 14.54 8.52
C SER A 30 -18.40 14.97 7.86
N ASN A 31 -19.02 14.12 7.02
CA ASN A 31 -20.14 14.54 6.14
C ASN A 31 -21.55 14.17 6.65
N GLY A 32 -21.72 13.93 7.95
CA GLY A 32 -23.00 14.06 8.66
C GLY A 32 -24.08 12.97 8.48
N VAL A 33 -23.87 11.93 7.66
CA VAL A 33 -24.89 10.88 7.41
C VAL A 33 -24.41 9.44 7.69
N VAL A 34 -23.31 9.28 8.42
CA VAL A 34 -22.82 7.96 8.83
C VAL A 34 -23.28 7.63 10.26
N SER A 35 -23.98 6.50 10.42
CA SER A 35 -24.42 5.98 11.71
C SER A 35 -23.24 5.78 12.67
N ALA A 36 -23.41 6.04 13.97
CA ALA A 36 -22.39 5.86 15.01
C ALA A 36 -21.73 4.45 15.02
N THR A 37 -22.40 3.43 14.48
CA THR A 37 -21.83 2.09 14.26
C THR A 37 -20.80 2.06 13.13
N CYS A 38 -21.06 2.77 12.03
CA CYS A 38 -20.13 2.90 10.91
C CYS A 38 -18.88 3.70 11.33
N SER A 39 -19.01 4.65 12.25
CA SER A 39 -17.88 5.39 12.82
C SER A 39 -16.95 4.51 13.68
N LYS A 40 -17.48 3.68 14.59
CA LYS A 40 -16.63 2.75 15.39
C LYS A 40 -15.90 1.73 14.50
N MET A 41 -16.59 1.23 13.47
CA MET A 41 -16.00 0.28 12.53
C MET A 41 -14.93 0.94 11.65
N SER A 42 -15.14 2.19 11.23
CA SER A 42 -14.13 2.99 10.50
C SER A 42 -12.88 3.25 11.34
N MET A 43 -13.02 3.55 12.64
CA MET A 43 -11.89 3.70 13.55
C MET A 43 -11.14 2.37 13.76
N ALA A 44 -11.84 1.27 13.95
CA ALA A 44 -11.22 -0.06 14.07
C ALA A 44 -10.51 -0.46 12.77
N LEU A 45 -11.11 -0.17 11.61
CA LEU A 45 -10.51 -0.40 10.30
C LEU A 45 -9.25 0.45 10.10
N ALA A 46 -9.26 1.72 10.51
CA ALA A 46 -8.10 2.58 10.46
C ALA A 46 -6.95 2.01 11.30
N SER A 47 -7.22 1.59 12.54
CA SER A 47 -6.20 0.99 13.44
C SER A 47 -5.64 -0.33 12.89
N ALA A 48 -6.49 -1.21 12.35
CA ALA A 48 -6.03 -2.43 11.69
C ALA A 48 -5.15 -2.13 10.47
N THR A 49 -5.51 -1.09 9.71
CA THR A 49 -4.77 -0.69 8.51
C THR A 49 -3.43 -0.05 8.87
N GLU A 50 -3.36 0.74 9.94
CA GLU A 50 -2.11 1.31 10.46
C GLU A 50 -1.13 0.20 10.88
N LEU A 51 -1.63 -0.85 11.55
CA LEU A 51 -0.82 -2.03 11.89
C LEU A 51 -0.28 -2.72 10.63
N LEU A 52 -1.12 -2.88 9.60
CA LEU A 52 -0.68 -3.44 8.31
C LEU A 52 0.32 -2.54 7.60
N ALA A 53 0.16 -1.21 7.66
CA ALA A 53 1.09 -0.25 7.09
C ALA A 53 2.48 -0.41 7.72
N SER A 54 2.53 -0.44 9.06
CA SER A 54 3.75 -0.68 9.82
C SER A 54 4.42 -2.01 9.43
N HIS A 55 3.64 -3.09 9.31
CA HIS A 55 4.18 -4.38 8.88
C HIS A 55 4.72 -4.36 7.44
N CYS A 56 4.06 -3.64 6.52
CA CYS A 56 4.54 -3.51 5.15
C CYS A 56 5.81 -2.65 5.05
N ILE A 57 5.96 -1.65 5.92
CA ILE A 57 7.19 -0.86 6.05
C ILE A 57 8.34 -1.75 6.50
N GLU A 58 8.14 -2.54 7.55
CA GLU A 58 9.14 -3.50 8.03
C GLU A 58 9.56 -4.49 6.92
N LEU A 59 8.59 -5.03 6.17
CA LEU A 59 8.89 -5.91 5.03
C LEU A 59 9.62 -5.19 3.89
N ALA A 60 9.33 -3.92 3.65
CA ALA A 60 10.04 -3.12 2.67
C ALA A 60 11.51 -2.90 3.09
N GLU A 61 11.75 -2.58 4.36
CA GLU A 61 13.10 -2.40 4.89
C GLU A 61 13.90 -3.71 4.87
N LEU A 62 13.27 -4.83 5.25
CA LEU A 62 13.87 -6.17 5.19
C LEU A 62 14.25 -6.59 3.77
N ALA A 63 13.48 -6.15 2.76
CA ALA A 63 13.82 -6.37 1.36
C ALA A 63 14.86 -5.35 0.83
N GLY A 64 15.35 -4.43 1.68
CA GLY A 64 16.38 -3.43 1.34
C GLY A 64 15.91 -2.01 0.96
N ALA A 65 14.70 -1.57 1.34
CA ALA A 65 14.24 -0.21 1.09
C ALA A 65 14.93 0.72 2.08
N ASP A 66 15.40 1.84 1.55
CA ASP A 66 15.94 2.89 2.40
C ASP A 66 14.82 3.59 3.20
N ASN A 67 15.09 3.84 4.48
CA ASN A 67 14.15 4.44 5.43
C ASN A 67 13.62 5.81 4.95
N ASP A 68 14.48 6.67 4.38
CA ASP A 68 14.07 7.99 3.89
C ASP A 68 13.11 7.86 2.70
N ARG A 69 13.33 6.85 1.86
CA ARG A 69 12.45 6.56 0.73
C ARG A 69 11.09 6.03 1.18
N VAL A 70 11.06 5.15 2.18
CA VAL A 70 9.79 4.67 2.76
C VAL A 70 9.04 5.83 3.42
N ALA A 71 9.71 6.61 4.26
CA ALA A 71 9.13 7.76 4.94
C ALA A 71 8.56 8.80 3.95
N SER A 72 9.29 9.08 2.86
CA SER A 72 8.84 10.00 1.81
C SER A 72 7.55 9.53 1.12
N VAL A 73 7.46 8.25 0.76
CA VAL A 73 6.25 7.69 0.13
C VAL A 73 5.07 7.70 1.08
N VAL A 74 5.29 7.30 2.34
CA VAL A 74 4.24 7.31 3.38
C VAL A 74 3.72 8.73 3.59
N LYS A 75 4.61 9.72 3.73
CA LYS A 75 4.24 11.13 3.88
C LYS A 75 3.40 11.61 2.71
N SER A 76 3.78 11.28 1.48
CA SER A 76 2.99 11.64 0.30
C SER A 76 1.62 10.96 0.26
N ALA A 77 1.50 9.74 0.80
CA ALA A 77 0.24 9.00 0.79
C ALA A 77 -0.75 9.50 1.86
N VAL A 78 -0.27 9.96 3.02
CA VAL A 78 -1.15 10.54 4.06
C VAL A 78 -1.69 11.93 3.68
N ASP A 79 -1.05 12.62 2.74
CA ASP A 79 -1.52 13.90 2.20
C ASP A 79 -2.68 13.76 1.19
N ILE A 80 -3.16 12.54 0.91
CA ILE A 80 -4.28 12.28 -0.01
C ILE A 80 -5.59 12.85 0.53
N GLN A 81 -6.28 13.65 -0.29
CA GLN A 81 -7.54 14.31 0.08
C GLN A 81 -8.71 13.97 -0.85
N SER A 82 -8.46 13.32 -1.99
CA SER A 82 -9.47 13.01 -3.00
C SER A 82 -9.51 11.53 -3.36
N ALA A 83 -10.69 11.04 -3.74
CA ALA A 83 -10.88 9.70 -4.28
C ALA A 83 -10.06 9.46 -5.57
N GLY A 84 -9.81 10.51 -6.36
CA GLY A 84 -8.98 10.44 -7.58
C GLY A 84 -7.50 10.14 -7.27
N ASP A 85 -6.97 10.74 -6.21
CA ASP A 85 -5.59 10.52 -5.76
C ASP A 85 -5.41 9.10 -5.22
N LEU A 86 -6.38 8.63 -4.42
CA LEU A 86 -6.41 7.26 -3.91
C LEU A 86 -6.48 6.22 -5.05
N MET A 87 -7.31 6.47 -6.07
CA MET A 87 -7.41 5.58 -7.24
C MET A 87 -6.09 5.52 -8.01
N THR A 88 -5.41 6.66 -8.17
CA THR A 88 -4.10 6.74 -8.82
C THR A 88 -3.05 5.96 -8.03
N LEU A 89 -3.00 6.13 -6.70
CA LEU A 89 -2.10 5.37 -5.83
C LEU A 89 -2.38 3.87 -5.90
N THR A 90 -3.66 3.48 -5.93
CA THR A 90 -4.07 2.08 -6.07
C THR A 90 -3.60 1.48 -7.40
N ALA A 91 -3.72 2.23 -8.51
CA ALA A 91 -3.24 1.80 -9.82
C ALA A 91 -1.70 1.64 -9.86
N ALA A 92 -0.97 2.54 -9.18
CA ALA A 92 0.48 2.43 -9.03
C ALA A 92 0.87 1.17 -8.24
N ALA A 93 0.24 0.92 -7.09
CA ALA A 93 0.49 -0.28 -6.28
C ALA A 93 0.19 -1.58 -7.05
N ALA A 94 -0.93 -1.64 -7.79
CA ALA A 94 -1.27 -2.78 -8.63
C ALA A 94 -0.23 -3.02 -9.74
N THR A 95 0.36 -1.96 -10.28
CA THR A 95 1.44 -2.05 -11.28
C THR A 95 2.73 -2.57 -10.66
N ALA A 96 3.09 -2.11 -9.46
CA ALA A 96 4.24 -2.61 -8.72
C ALA A 96 4.13 -4.12 -8.44
N LEU A 97 2.95 -4.58 -8.01
CA LEU A 97 2.65 -6.00 -7.78
C LEU A 97 2.79 -6.85 -9.04
N ARG A 98 2.28 -6.38 -10.17
CA ARG A 98 2.45 -7.09 -11.46
C ARG A 98 3.91 -7.15 -11.90
N GLY A 99 4.66 -6.07 -11.66
CA GLY A 99 6.11 -6.03 -11.90
C GLY A 99 6.87 -7.04 -11.04
N GLU A 100 6.53 -7.15 -9.76
CA GLU A 100 7.07 -8.17 -8.85
C GLU A 100 6.75 -9.59 -9.34
N ALA A 101 5.48 -9.89 -9.62
CA ALA A 101 5.07 -11.19 -10.13
C ALA A 101 5.77 -11.58 -11.44
N ALA A 102 5.97 -10.63 -12.35
CA ALA A 102 6.70 -10.85 -13.61
C ALA A 102 8.19 -11.19 -13.39
N THR A 103 8.80 -10.69 -12.30
CA THR A 103 10.18 -11.06 -11.93
C THR A 103 10.29 -12.40 -11.23
N HIS A 104 9.17 -12.94 -10.73
CA HIS A 104 9.11 -14.23 -10.02
C HIS A 104 8.63 -15.40 -10.88
N GLN A 105 8.24 -15.19 -12.14
CA GLN A 105 7.92 -16.30 -13.04
C GLN A 105 9.21 -17.06 -13.43
N PRO A 106 9.38 -18.34 -13.02
CA PRO A 106 10.33 -19.18 -13.72
C PRO A 106 9.85 -19.24 -15.18
N ARG A 107 10.73 -18.94 -16.15
CA ARG A 107 10.43 -19.24 -17.55
C ARG A 107 9.99 -20.70 -17.58
N GLN A 108 8.73 -20.97 -17.88
CA GLN A 108 8.34 -22.29 -18.30
C GLN A 108 9.08 -22.52 -19.61
N ILE A 109 10.26 -23.12 -19.51
CA ILE A 109 10.92 -23.77 -20.63
C ILE A 109 9.97 -24.92 -20.93
N GLU A 110 9.10 -24.67 -21.89
CA GLU A 110 8.25 -25.65 -22.55
C GLU A 110 9.12 -26.89 -22.82
N LYS A 111 8.94 -27.93 -22.01
CA LYS A 111 9.52 -29.24 -22.27
C LYS A 111 8.71 -29.84 -23.39
N ASN A 112 9.12 -29.57 -24.62
CA ASN A 112 8.71 -30.33 -25.78
C ASN A 112 9.67 -31.52 -25.91
N ASP A 113 9.28 -32.66 -25.33
CA ASP A 113 9.76 -34.00 -25.69
C ASP A 113 8.73 -34.67 -26.60
#